data_AF-A0A094PXJ4-F1
#
_entry.id   AF-A0A094PXJ4-F1
#
_cell.length_a   1.000
_cell.length_b   1.000
_cell.length_c   1.000
_cell.angle_alpha   90.00
_cell.angle_beta   90.00
_cell.angle_gamma   90.00
#
_symmetry.space_group_name_H-M   'P 1'
#
loop_
_entity.id
_entity.type
_entity.pdbx_description
1 polymer ?
#
loop_
_entity_poly.entity_id
_entity_poly.type
_entity_poly.pdbx_seq_one_letter_code
_entity_poly.pdbx_strand_id
1 'polypeptide(L)'
;LAIYESFERPITAASGLIPMPKPTEAYLGGHAMMAVGYDDQTHEFLVRNSWSSHWGIDGYCWTPYDYLTNPHLASDFWAIQALTTK
;
A
#
# COMPACT_ATOMS: atom_id res chain seq x y z
N LEU A 1 -5.35 -2.87 -5.16
CA LEU A 1 -5.60 -2.07 -3.94
C LEU A 1 -6.65 -1.02 -4.24
N ALA A 2 -7.79 -1.03 -3.54
CA ALA A 2 -8.75 0.06 -3.60
C ALA A 2 -8.16 1.30 -2.94
N ILE A 3 -8.25 2.47 -3.58
CA ILE A 3 -7.76 3.76 -3.08
C ILE A 3 -8.96 4.62 -2.71
N TYR A 4 -8.89 5.22 -1.52
CA TYR A 4 -9.90 6.15 -0.99
C TYR A 4 -9.29 7.52 -0.74
N GLU A 5 -10.14 8.53 -0.52
CA GLU A 5 -9.70 9.91 -0.29
C GLU A 5 -8.58 10.05 0.73
N SER A 6 -8.61 9.29 1.82
CA SER A 6 -7.60 9.33 2.87
C SER A 6 -6.20 8.89 2.40
N PHE A 7 -6.11 8.05 1.37
CA PHE A 7 -4.84 7.62 0.79
C PHE A 7 -4.14 8.76 0.03
N GLU A 8 -4.90 9.60 -0.67
CA GLU A 8 -4.34 10.69 -1.49
C GLU A 8 -4.23 12.03 -0.75
N ARG A 9 -4.55 12.07 0.56
CA ARG A 9 -4.40 13.29 1.35
C ARG A 9 -2.94 13.73 1.41
N PRO A 10 -2.67 15.06 1.44
CA PRO A 10 -1.32 15.58 1.58
C PRO A 10 -0.57 15.04 2.80
N ILE A 11 -1.27 14.75 3.91
CA ILE A 11 -0.64 14.18 5.11
C ILE A 11 -0.12 12.76 4.87
N THR A 12 -0.85 11.94 4.10
CA THR A 12 -0.46 10.58 3.72
C THR A 12 0.71 10.64 2.74
N ALA A 13 0.66 11.55 1.78
CA ALA A 13 1.78 11.80 0.85
C ALA A 13 3.04 12.32 1.56
N ALA A 14 2.91 13.01 2.69
CA ALA A 14 4.05 13.50 3.47
C ALA A 14 4.60 12.46 4.46
N SER A 15 3.76 11.60 5.02
CA SER A 15 4.15 10.63 6.06
C SER A 15 4.45 9.24 5.52
N GLY A 16 3.86 8.87 4.39
CA GLY A 16 3.85 7.49 3.89
C GLY A 16 3.06 6.52 4.78
N LEU A 17 2.23 7.00 5.71
CA LEU A 17 1.40 6.16 6.57
C LEU A 17 -0.01 6.06 5.98
N ILE A 18 -0.39 4.88 5.48
CA ILE A 18 -1.71 4.65 4.90
C ILE A 18 -2.74 4.39 6.02
N PRO A 19 -3.79 5.22 6.16
CA PRO A 19 -4.86 4.92 7.09
C PRO A 19 -5.83 3.87 6.53
N MET A 20 -6.58 3.21 7.41
CA MET A 20 -7.77 2.46 6.98
C MET A 20 -8.83 3.41 6.41
N PRO A 21 -9.51 3.04 5.30
CA PRO A 21 -10.55 3.88 4.72
C PRO A 21 -11.76 3.95 5.64
N LYS A 22 -12.41 5.10 5.69
CA LYS A 22 -13.65 5.27 6.46
C LYS A 22 -14.85 4.84 5.61
N PRO A 23 -15.93 4.32 6.21
CA PRO A 23 -17.13 3.91 5.47
C PRO A 23 -17.76 5.00 4.59
N THR A 24 -17.52 6.28 4.93
CA THR A 24 -18.07 7.44 4.23
C THR A 24 -17.10 8.07 3.23
N GLU A 25 -15.87 7.57 3.11
CA GLU A 25 -14.87 8.13 2.18
C GLU A 25 -15.19 7.73 0.74
N ALA A 26 -14.93 8.66 -0.19
CA ALA A 26 -15.11 8.36 -1.60
C ALA A 26 -14.04 7.38 -2.09
N TYR A 27 -14.47 6.38 -2.85
CA TYR A 27 -13.59 5.51 -3.61
C TYR A 27 -13.04 6.28 -4.82
N LEU A 28 -11.73 6.31 -4.97
CA LEU A 28 -11.03 7.06 -6.01
C LEU A 28 -10.58 6.17 -7.18
N GLY A 29 -10.30 4.89 -6.92
CA GLY A 29 -9.86 3.97 -7.98
C GLY A 29 -9.08 2.77 -7.47
N GLY A 30 -8.55 2.00 -8.42
CA GLY A 30 -7.68 0.86 -8.14
C GLY A 30 -6.21 1.21 -8.42
N HIS A 31 -5.30 0.75 -7.56
CA HIS A 31 -3.86 0.88 -7.72
C HIS A 31 -3.15 -0.46 -7.46
N ALA A 32 -2.05 -0.71 -8.17
CA ALA A 32 -1.21 -1.89 -8.01
C ALA A 32 0.18 -1.45 -7.56
N MET A 33 0.66 -2.05 -6.46
CA MET A 33 1.93 -1.72 -5.83
C MET A 33 2.64 -2.99 -5.39
N MET A 34 3.93 -2.88 -5.05
CA MET A 34 4.76 -4.01 -4.67
C MET A 34 5.02 -4.03 -3.16
N ALA A 35 4.54 -5.06 -2.47
CA ALA A 35 4.95 -5.32 -1.09
C ALA A 35 6.42 -5.77 -1.08
N VAL A 36 7.23 -5.19 -0.18
CA VAL A 36 8.68 -5.41 -0.11
C VAL A 36 9.18 -5.76 1.30
N GLY A 37 8.32 -5.71 2.30
CA GLY A 37 8.65 -6.02 3.68
C GLY A 37 7.42 -5.91 4.58
N TYR A 38 7.62 -6.17 5.87
CA TYR A 38 6.58 -6.06 6.90
C TYR A 38 7.21 -5.83 8.28
N ASP A 39 6.42 -5.30 9.21
CA ASP A 39 6.76 -5.18 10.62
C ASP A 39 5.60 -5.70 11.49
N ASP A 40 5.85 -6.79 12.22
CA ASP A 40 4.85 -7.41 13.09
C ASP A 40 4.61 -6.62 14.39
N GLN A 41 5.50 -5.70 14.78
CA GLN A 41 5.25 -4.86 15.96
C GLN A 41 4.23 -3.77 15.67
N THR A 42 4.23 -3.24 14.44
CA THR A 42 3.28 -2.21 14.02
C THR A 42 2.11 -2.77 13.21
N HIS A 43 2.17 -4.05 12.81
CA HIS A 43 1.17 -4.73 11.98
C HIS A 43 0.99 -4.06 10.61
N GLU A 44 2.11 -3.74 9.95
CA GLU A 44 2.13 -3.00 8.68
C GLU A 44 3.02 -3.67 7.64
N PHE A 45 2.59 -3.62 6.38
CA PHE A 45 3.41 -3.97 5.23
C PHE A 45 4.16 -2.74 4.72
N LEU A 46 5.44 -2.89 4.37
CA LEU A 46 6.17 -1.91 3.59
C LEU A 46 5.88 -2.12 2.11
N VAL A 47 5.38 -1.08 1.46
CA VAL A 47 4.94 -1.13 0.07
C VAL A 47 5.67 -0.06 -0.74
N ARG A 48 6.21 -0.45 -1.90
CA ARG A 48 6.82 0.47 -2.86
C ARG A 48 5.74 1.04 -3.79
N ASN A 49 5.60 2.37 -3.78
CA ASN A 49 4.70 3.11 -4.66
C ASN A 49 5.41 3.53 -5.96
N SER A 50 4.66 4.10 -6.91
CA SER A 50 5.13 4.54 -8.23
C SER A 50 4.89 6.03 -8.51
N TRP A 51 4.74 6.84 -7.45
CA TRP A 51 4.41 8.27 -7.53
C TRP A 51 5.59 9.18 -7.13
N SER A 52 6.77 8.97 -7.73
CA SER A 52 8.02 9.68 -7.39
C SER A 52 8.60 9.30 -6.01
N SER A 53 9.89 9.54 -5.83
CA SER A 53 10.58 9.39 -4.54
C SER A 53 10.22 10.48 -3.53
N HIS A 54 9.58 11.57 -3.97
CA HIS A 54 9.15 12.66 -3.08
C HIS A 54 7.81 12.37 -2.36
N TRP A 55 7.17 11.25 -2.68
CA TRP A 55 5.94 10.83 -2.06
C TRP A 55 6.22 9.78 -0.97
N GLY A 56 5.56 9.93 0.18
CA GLY A 56 5.70 9.03 1.31
C GLY A 56 7.11 9.04 1.88
N ILE A 57 7.62 7.84 2.20
CA ILE A 57 8.95 7.62 2.75
C ILE A 57 9.86 7.22 1.59
N ASP A 58 10.49 8.18 0.92
CA ASP A 58 11.34 7.96 -0.26
C ASP A 58 10.67 7.14 -1.40
N GLY A 59 9.37 7.31 -1.61
CA GLY A 59 8.56 6.56 -2.58
C GLY A 59 7.88 5.31 -2.02
N TYR A 60 7.97 5.06 -0.71
CA TYR A 60 7.37 3.93 -0.01
C TYR A 60 6.25 4.38 0.94
N CYS A 61 5.42 3.42 1.35
CA CYS A 61 4.45 3.61 2.41
C CYS A 61 4.33 2.37 3.31
N TRP A 62 3.89 2.61 4.55
CA TRP A 62 3.41 1.59 5.47
C TRP A 62 1.91 1.45 5.31
N THR A 63 1.45 0.23 5.08
CA THR A 63 0.04 -0.11 4.88
C THR A 63 -0.41 -1.11 5.94
N PRO A 64 -1.49 -0.86 6.69
CA PRO A 64 -1.97 -1.78 7.71
C PRO A 64 -2.25 -3.17 7.15
N TYR A 65 -1.97 -4.20 7.95
CA TYR A 65 -2.30 -5.59 7.60
C TYR A 65 -3.78 -5.75 7.25
N ASP A 66 -4.67 -5.10 8.01
CA ASP A 66 -6.12 -5.13 7.79
C ASP A 66 -6.53 -4.55 6.43
N TYR A 67 -5.73 -3.66 5.85
CA TYR A 67 -6.00 -3.12 4.52
C TYR A 67 -5.72 -4.18 3.45
N LEU A 68 -4.53 -4.77 3.49
CA LEU A 68 -4.08 -5.72 2.47
C LEU A 68 -4.68 -7.12 2.63
N THR A 69 -5.12 -7.50 3.82
CA THR A 69 -5.76 -8.80 4.06
C THR A 69 -7.28 -8.77 3.93
N ASN A 70 -7.89 -7.59 3.76
CA ASN A 70 -9.32 -7.47 3.53
C ASN A 70 -9.66 -7.69 2.05
N PRO A 71 -10.48 -8.72 1.71
CA PRO A 71 -10.82 -9.06 0.32
C PRO A 71 -11.66 -8.01 -0.40
N HIS A 72 -12.23 -7.03 0.32
CA HIS A 72 -12.94 -5.90 -0.28
C HIS A 72 -12.02 -4.72 -0.62
N LEU A 73 -10.78 -4.71 -0.11
CA LEU A 73 -9.82 -3.62 -0.27
C LEU A 73 -8.61 -4.02 -1.10
N ALA A 74 -8.23 -5.29 -1.11
CA ALA A 74 -7.10 -5.80 -1.86
C ALA A 74 -7.41 -7.16 -2.51
N SER A 75 -6.86 -7.36 -3.71
CA SER A 75 -7.02 -8.53 -4.55
C SER A 75 -5.78 -8.70 -5.43
N ASP A 76 -5.75 -9.80 -6.20
CA ASP A 76 -4.77 -10.03 -7.28
C ASP A 76 -3.31 -10.03 -6.83
N PHE A 77 -3.03 -10.77 -5.75
CA PHE A 77 -1.67 -10.96 -5.26
C PHE A 77 -0.88 -11.91 -6.15
N TRP A 78 0.30 -11.45 -6.61
CA TRP A 78 1.21 -12.22 -7.44
C TRP A 78 2.62 -12.22 -6.85
N ALA A 79 3.31 -13.35 -7.03
CA ALA A 79 4.75 -13.46 -6.81
C ALA A 79 5.42 -13.94 -8.09
N ILE A 80 6.51 -13.30 -8.48
CA ILE A 80 7.30 -13.68 -9.65
C ILE A 80 8.67 -14.13 -9.14
N GLN A 81 9.07 -15.36 -9.50
CA GLN A 81 10.36 -15.92 -9.16
C GLN A 81 11.12 -16.30 -10.43
N ALA A 82 12.30 -15.71 -10.63
CA ALA A 82 13.21 -16.14 -11.67
C ALA A 82 13.97 -17.40 -11.21
N LEU A 83 13.94 -18.46 -12.02
CA LEU A 83 14.68 -19.69 -11.77
C LEU A 83 15.98 -19.66 -12.56
N THR A 84 17.13 -19.77 -11.89
CA THR A 84 18.42 -19.94 -12.54
C THR A 84 18.76 -21.42 -12.64
N THR A 85 18.99 -21.91 -13.85
CA THR A 85 19.59 -23.24 -14.06
C THR A 85 21.09 -23.19 -13.76
N LYS A 86 21.62 -24.23 -13.11
CA LYS A 86 23.07 -24.42 -12.95
C LYS A 86 23.76 -24.65 -14.28
#